data_AF-A0A2V8DPR8-F1
#
_entry.id   AF-A0A2V8DPR8-F1
#
_cell.length_a   1.000
_cell.length_b   1.000
_cell.length_c   1.000
_cell.angle_alpha   90.00
_cell.angle_beta   90.00
_cell.angle_gamma   90.00
#
_symmetry.space_group_name_H-M   'P 1'
#
loop_
_entity.id
_entity.type
_entity.pdbx_description
1 polymer ?
#
loop_
_entity_poly.entity_id
_entity_poly.type
_entity_poly.pdbx_seq_one_letter_code
_entity_poly.pdbx_strand_id
1 'polypeptide(L)'
;MPRRCSHYAAPFSGSRVFRRSDFINSNSSAIEHLGKQIVEGVETEGTRSTITIPAGQIGNDLPLNIVSERWFSPELKVLVLSRQTDPRFGETTYRLTNIVRAEPSPDLFEPPPDFRVVEPGATAGTTIRMRKH
;
A
#
# COMPACT_ATOMS: atom_id res chain seq x y z
N MET A 1 -36.41 40.17 7.20
CA MET A 1 -36.41 38.88 6.49
C MET A 1 -35.31 38.90 5.42
N PRO A 2 -34.43 37.89 5.36
CA PRO A 2 -33.13 37.97 4.67
C PRO A 2 -33.07 37.09 3.41
N ARG A 3 -32.32 37.50 2.37
CA ARG A 3 -31.72 36.62 1.32
C ARG A 3 -30.61 37.41 0.62
N ARG A 4 -29.42 36.91 0.29
CA ARG A 4 -28.62 35.73 0.64
C ARG A 4 -27.26 36.03 -0.05
N CYS A 5 -26.15 36.03 0.67
CA CYS A 5 -24.81 36.23 0.09
C CYS A 5 -24.51 35.14 -0.95
N SER A 6 -24.07 35.55 -2.14
CA SER A 6 -23.55 34.65 -3.17
C SER A 6 -22.10 34.32 -2.84
N HIS A 7 -21.87 33.18 -2.21
CA HIS A 7 -20.56 32.56 -2.15
C HIS A 7 -20.32 31.87 -3.51
N TYR A 8 -19.31 32.32 -4.25
CA TYR A 8 -18.73 31.52 -5.33
C TYR A 8 -17.94 30.37 -4.69
N ALA A 9 -18.55 29.18 -4.63
CA ALA A 9 -17.85 27.94 -4.37
C ALA A 9 -17.28 27.43 -5.70
N ALA A 10 -15.96 27.41 -5.83
CA ALA A 10 -15.28 26.73 -6.92
C ALA A 10 -15.61 25.22 -6.83
N PRO A 11 -16.05 24.55 -7.90
CA PRO A 11 -16.00 23.10 -7.93
C PRO A 11 -14.52 22.71 -7.98
N PHE A 12 -14.02 22.10 -6.92
CA PHE A 12 -12.73 21.43 -6.93
C PHE A 12 -12.77 20.40 -8.06
N SER A 13 -12.13 20.75 -9.17
CA SER A 13 -11.83 19.87 -10.28
C SER A 13 -11.19 18.60 -9.72
N GLY A 14 -11.84 17.46 -9.98
CA GLY A 14 -11.49 16.19 -9.37
C GLY A 14 -10.01 15.89 -9.48
N SER A 15 -9.33 15.87 -8.33
CA SER A 15 -8.05 15.19 -8.19
C SER A 15 -8.30 13.71 -8.48
N ARG A 16 -8.06 13.31 -9.72
CA ARG A 16 -7.93 11.90 -10.11
C ARG A 16 -6.82 11.32 -9.25
N VAL A 17 -7.21 10.69 -8.16
CA VAL A 17 -6.34 9.75 -7.45
C VAL A 17 -6.04 8.67 -8.48
N PHE A 18 -4.84 8.66 -9.03
CA PHE A 18 -4.37 7.57 -9.88
C PHE A 18 -4.29 6.31 -8.99
N ARG A 19 -5.39 5.57 -8.94
CA ARG A 19 -5.45 4.29 -8.25
C ARG A 19 -4.77 3.25 -9.13
N ARG A 20 -3.84 2.49 -8.56
CA ARG A 20 -3.14 1.36 -9.21
C ARG A 20 -4.10 0.32 -9.82
N SER A 21 -5.38 0.33 -9.44
CA SER A 21 -6.43 -0.59 -9.88
C SER A 21 -6.88 -0.42 -11.33
N ASP A 22 -6.69 0.75 -11.94
CA ASP A 22 -7.38 1.09 -13.19
C ASP A 22 -6.61 0.66 -14.46
N PHE A 23 -5.41 0.09 -14.30
CA PHE A 23 -4.54 -0.38 -15.39
C PHE A 23 -4.35 -1.92 -15.43
N ILE A 24 -5.02 -2.69 -14.55
CA ILE A 24 -4.86 -4.14 -14.44
C ILE A 24 -6.05 -4.88 -15.09
N ASN A 25 -6.60 -4.36 -16.18
CA ASN A 25 -7.58 -5.10 -16.94
C ASN A 25 -7.32 -4.91 -18.44
N SER A 26 -6.83 -5.97 -19.08
CA SER A 26 -6.60 -6.08 -20.52
C SER A 26 -5.34 -5.42 -21.12
N ASN A 27 -4.18 -5.62 -20.52
CA ASN A 27 -2.96 -5.81 -21.32
C ASN A 27 -2.24 -7.04 -20.76
N SER A 28 -1.82 -7.94 -21.64
CA SER A 28 -1.13 -9.19 -21.31
C SER A 28 0.06 -8.92 -20.39
N SER A 29 -0.13 -9.00 -19.08
CA SER A 29 0.97 -9.00 -18.13
C SER A 29 1.72 -10.31 -18.38
N ALA A 30 2.90 -10.24 -18.99
CA ALA A 30 3.74 -11.41 -19.18
C ALA A 30 4.28 -11.79 -17.80
N ILE A 31 3.74 -12.86 -17.21
CA ILE A 31 4.22 -13.44 -15.96
C ILE A 31 5.22 -14.54 -16.31
N GLU A 32 6.41 -14.43 -15.75
CA GLU A 32 7.51 -15.36 -15.93
C GLU A 32 7.97 -15.86 -14.56
N HIS A 33 8.23 -17.16 -14.46
CA HIS A 33 8.77 -17.76 -13.25
C HIS A 33 10.29 -17.74 -13.34
N LEU A 34 10.94 -17.03 -12.42
CA LEU A 34 12.40 -16.93 -12.35
C LEU A 34 13.03 -18.13 -11.62
N GLY A 35 12.22 -18.98 -11.00
CA GLY A 35 12.67 -20.14 -10.25
C GLY A 35 12.96 -19.80 -8.79
N LYS A 36 13.87 -20.56 -8.17
CA LYS A 36 14.20 -20.46 -6.75
C LYS A 36 15.53 -19.76 -6.54
N GLN A 37 15.60 -18.89 -5.54
CA GLN A 37 16.81 -18.20 -5.11
C GLN A 37 16.85 -18.07 -3.58
N ILE A 38 18.04 -18.06 -3.00
CA ILE A 38 18.23 -17.76 -1.59
C ILE A 38 18.40 -16.25 -1.43
N VAL A 39 17.56 -15.63 -0.59
CA VAL A 39 17.62 -14.19 -0.24
C VAL A 39 17.61 -14.07 1.28
N GLU A 40 18.60 -13.37 1.85
CA GLU A 40 18.79 -13.27 3.32
C GLU A 40 18.88 -14.63 4.03
N GLY A 41 19.42 -15.65 3.36
CA GLY A 41 19.51 -17.01 3.91
C GLY A 41 18.20 -17.80 3.90
N VAL A 42 17.14 -17.26 3.31
CA VAL A 42 15.82 -17.91 3.17
C VAL A 42 15.59 -18.33 1.72
N GLU A 43 15.03 -19.52 1.51
CA GLU A 43 14.60 -19.97 0.18
C GLU A 43 13.40 -19.13 -0.29
N THR A 44 13.50 -18.58 -1.49
CA THR A 44 12.47 -17.76 -2.13
C THR A 44 12.21 -18.19 -3.56
N GLU A 45 10.98 -17.99 -4.02
CA GLU A 45 10.53 -18.22 -5.38
C GLU A 45 10.30 -16.88 -6.07
N GLY A 46 10.96 -16.70 -7.22
CA GLY A 46 10.94 -15.49 -8.01
C GLY A 46 9.86 -15.54 -9.10
N THR A 47 9.10 -14.45 -9.19
CA THR A 47 8.17 -14.20 -10.29
C THR A 47 8.44 -12.82 -10.86
N ARG A 48 8.45 -12.71 -12.18
CA ARG A 48 8.59 -11.45 -12.92
C ARG A 48 7.31 -11.18 -13.68
N SER A 49 6.76 -9.98 -13.52
CA SER A 49 5.63 -9.50 -14.30
C SER A 49 6.08 -8.31 -15.13
N THR A 50 5.86 -8.39 -16.44
CA THR A 50 6.12 -7.28 -17.36
C THR A 50 4.81 -6.76 -17.91
N ILE A 51 4.57 -5.46 -17.75
CA ILE A 51 3.42 -4.75 -18.29
C ILE A 51 3.93 -3.80 -19.36
N THR A 52 3.50 -4.01 -20.60
CA THR A 52 3.79 -3.12 -21.72
C THR A 52 2.64 -2.14 -21.89
N ILE A 53 2.94 -0.84 -21.81
CA ILE A 53 2.04 0.24 -22.22
C ILE A 53 2.35 0.56 -23.67
N PRO A 54 1.44 0.31 -24.62
CA PRO A 54 1.67 0.61 -26.04
C PRO A 54 1.86 2.11 -26.29
N ALA A 55 2.47 2.45 -27.42
CA ALA A 55 2.65 3.83 -27.85
C ALA A 55 1.29 4.56 -27.98
N GLY A 56 1.27 5.85 -27.66
CA GLY A 56 0.12 6.74 -27.80
C GLY A 56 -0.93 6.68 -26.67
N GLN A 57 -0.78 5.80 -25.66
CA GLN A 57 -1.77 5.65 -24.60
C GLN A 57 -1.69 6.74 -23.52
N ILE A 58 -0.47 7.11 -23.12
CA ILE A 58 -0.23 8.08 -22.04
C ILE A 58 0.56 9.30 -22.51
N GLY A 59 0.50 9.60 -23.81
CA GLY A 59 1.36 10.61 -24.44
C GLY A 59 2.81 10.13 -24.63
N ASN A 60 3.03 8.82 -24.69
CA ASN A 60 4.31 8.19 -24.97
C ASN A 60 4.46 7.90 -26.47
N ASP A 61 5.57 8.30 -27.09
CA ASP A 61 5.84 8.03 -28.50
C ASP A 61 6.31 6.58 -28.75
N LEU A 62 6.83 5.91 -27.72
CA LEU A 62 7.32 4.53 -27.76
C LEU A 62 6.64 3.66 -26.68
N PRO A 63 6.51 2.33 -26.89
CA PRO A 63 6.01 1.43 -25.87
C PRO A 63 6.88 1.46 -24.60
N LEU A 64 6.25 1.47 -23.43
CA LEU A 64 6.93 1.48 -22.15
C LEU A 64 6.73 0.14 -21.44
N ASN A 65 7.83 -0.48 -21.01
CA ASN A 65 7.81 -1.72 -20.25
C ASN A 65 8.02 -1.43 -18.78
N ILE A 66 7.05 -1.82 -17.96
CA ILE A 66 7.14 -1.80 -16.50
C ILE A 66 7.47 -3.22 -16.07
N VAL A 67 8.61 -3.41 -15.41
CA VAL A 67 9.05 -4.72 -14.94
C VAL A 67 8.91 -4.76 -13.43
N SER A 68 8.24 -5.77 -12.91
CA SER A 68 8.07 -6.01 -11.47
C SER A 68 8.54 -7.42 -11.13
N GLU A 69 9.56 -7.52 -10.31
CA GLU A 69 10.12 -8.78 -9.80
C GLU A 69 9.70 -8.95 -8.33
N ARG A 70 9.26 -10.15 -7.97
CA ARG A 70 8.81 -10.50 -6.62
C ARG A 70 9.42 -11.83 -6.20
N TRP A 71 10.03 -11.84 -5.03
CA TRP A 71 10.66 -13.00 -4.41
C TRP A 71 9.92 -13.33 -3.12
N PHE A 72 9.19 -14.44 -3.15
CA PHE A 72 8.32 -14.89 -2.07
C PHE A 72 8.93 -16.10 -1.38
N SER A 73 9.00 -16.10 -0.05
CA SER A 73 9.42 -17.29 0.70
C SER A 73 8.20 -18.18 0.98
N PRO A 74 8.13 -19.41 0.43
CA PRO A 74 7.05 -20.34 0.75
C PRO A 74 7.10 -20.83 2.21
N GLU A 75 8.29 -20.86 2.81
CA GLU A 75 8.51 -21.29 4.19
C GLU A 75 7.96 -20.27 5.20
N LEU A 76 8.33 -19.00 5.06
CA LEU A 76 7.88 -17.93 5.94
C LEU A 76 6.52 -17.34 5.52
N LYS A 77 6.07 -17.65 4.30
CA LYS A 77 4.86 -17.10 3.65
C LYS A 77 4.88 -15.58 3.53
N VAL A 78 6.06 -14.99 3.34
CA VAL A 78 6.25 -13.54 3.21
C VAL A 78 6.99 -13.17 1.93
N LEU A 79 6.75 -11.94 1.47
CA LEU A 79 7.53 -11.31 0.40
C LEU A 79 8.86 -10.82 0.96
N VAL A 80 9.97 -11.39 0.48
CA VAL A 80 11.32 -11.07 0.97
C VAL A 80 11.94 -9.95 0.15
N LEU A 81 11.76 -9.96 -1.17
CA LEU A 81 12.26 -8.92 -2.06
C LEU A 81 11.21 -8.59 -3.12
N SER A 82 11.04 -7.30 -3.41
CA SER A 82 10.22 -6.82 -4.50
C SER A 82 10.94 -5.66 -5.17
N ARG A 83 11.10 -5.73 -6.48
CA ARG A 83 11.74 -4.70 -7.28
C ARG A 83 10.81 -4.29 -8.39
N GLN A 84 10.57 -3.01 -8.53
CA GLN A 84 9.74 -2.46 -9.60
C GLN A 84 10.54 -1.40 -10.34
N THR A 85 10.67 -1.58 -11.64
CA THR A 85 11.33 -0.63 -12.54
C THR A 85 10.27 -0.04 -13.47
N ASP A 86 9.98 1.25 -13.31
CA ASP A 86 9.08 2.02 -14.19
C ASP A 86 9.88 3.16 -14.82
N PRO A 87 10.02 3.21 -16.16
CA PRO A 87 10.73 4.29 -16.86
C PRO A 87 10.23 5.72 -16.52
N ARG A 88 8.99 5.85 -16.02
CA ARG A 88 8.37 7.14 -15.69
C ARG A 88 8.65 7.62 -14.27
N PHE A 89 8.81 6.68 -13.34
CA PHE A 89 8.89 6.97 -11.90
C PHE A 89 10.19 6.47 -11.25
N GLY A 90 11.04 5.76 -12.01
CA GLY A 90 12.29 5.20 -11.54
C GLY A 90 12.15 3.78 -10.99
N GLU A 91 13.05 3.44 -10.08
CA GLU A 91 13.11 2.12 -9.45
C GLU A 91 12.63 2.20 -8.00
N THR A 92 11.77 1.25 -7.60
CA THR A 92 11.36 1.04 -6.20
C THR A 92 11.72 -0.37 -5.78
N THR A 93 12.51 -0.49 -4.72
CA THR A 93 12.94 -1.77 -4.17
C THR A 93 12.55 -1.89 -2.71
N TYR A 94 11.82 -2.96 -2.40
CA TYR A 94 11.50 -3.39 -1.04
C TYR A 94 12.31 -4.64 -0.75
N ARG A 95 13.10 -4.64 0.33
CA ARG A 95 13.87 -5.79 0.76
C ARG A 95 13.71 -5.97 2.26
N LEU A 96 13.25 -7.14 2.67
CA LEU A 96 13.34 -7.59 4.04
C LEU A 96 14.79 -7.95 4.32
N THR A 97 15.34 -7.46 5.42
CA THR A 97 16.73 -7.71 5.84
C THR A 97 16.75 -8.15 7.30
N ASN A 98 17.84 -8.78 7.74
CA ASN A 98 18.01 -9.22 9.13
C ASN A 98 16.86 -10.13 9.61
N ILE A 99 16.51 -11.15 8.82
CA ILE A 99 15.44 -12.07 9.16
C ILE A 99 15.90 -12.99 10.29
N VAL A 100 15.31 -12.82 11.47
CA VAL A 100 15.54 -13.68 12.65
C VAL A 100 14.28 -14.50 12.91
N ARG A 101 14.44 -15.82 13.03
CA ARG A 101 13.34 -16.78 13.24
C ARG A 101 13.17 -17.21 14.70
N ALA A 102 13.92 -16.60 15.62
CA ALA A 102 13.81 -16.82 17.05
C ALA A 102 12.64 -16.01 17.64
N GLU A 103 12.17 -16.42 18.82
CA GLU A 103 11.19 -15.66 19.58
C GLU A 103 11.74 -14.26 19.87
N PRO A 104 11.00 -13.18 19.55
CA PRO A 104 11.42 -11.82 19.89
C PRO A 104 11.36 -11.59 21.41
N SER A 105 12.20 -10.67 21.90
CA SER A 105 12.14 -10.28 23.32
C SER A 105 10.78 -9.65 23.66
N PRO A 106 10.14 -10.02 24.79
CA PRO A 106 8.87 -9.41 25.22
C PRO A 106 8.96 -7.89 25.40
N ASP A 107 10.14 -7.39 25.79
CA ASP A 107 10.39 -5.95 26.00
C ASP A 107 10.15 -5.09 24.74
N LEU A 108 10.23 -5.68 23.54
CA LEU A 108 9.92 -4.97 22.27
C LEU A 108 8.44 -4.65 22.12
N PHE A 109 7.59 -5.33 22.88
CA PHE A 109 6.14 -5.17 22.86
C PHE A 109 5.64 -4.44 24.10
N GLU A 110 6.52 -4.13 25.07
CA GLU A 110 6.18 -3.30 26.19
C GLU A 110 6.14 -1.82 25.77
N PRO A 111 5.11 -1.07 26.19
CA PRO A 111 5.04 0.34 25.89
C PRO A 111 6.21 1.09 26.57
N PRO A 112 6.82 2.08 25.90
CA PRO A 112 7.81 2.97 26.52
C PRO A 112 7.28 3.62 27.81
N PRO A 113 8.16 4.01 28.75
CA PRO A 113 7.75 4.53 30.06
C PRO A 113 6.94 5.83 29.99
N ASP A 114 7.03 6.57 28.89
CA ASP A 114 6.29 7.80 28.60
C ASP A 114 5.00 7.56 27.79
N PHE A 115 4.68 6.30 27.46
CA PHE A 115 3.47 5.94 26.75
C PHE A 115 2.23 6.14 27.63
N ARG A 116 1.38 7.07 27.22
CA ARG A 116 0.13 7.40 27.91
C ARG A 116 -1.06 6.82 27.16
N VAL A 117 -1.74 5.85 27.78
CA VAL A 117 -3.07 5.41 27.31
C VAL A 117 -4.08 6.52 27.58
N VAL A 118 -4.71 7.01 26.52
CA VAL A 118 -5.83 7.96 26.62
C VAL A 118 -7.09 7.19 26.27
N GLU A 119 -7.95 6.94 27.26
CA GLU A 119 -9.27 6.36 26.97
C GLU A 119 -10.11 7.38 26.20
N PRO A 120 -10.71 7.02 25.05
CA PRO A 120 -11.69 7.86 24.41
C PRO A 120 -12.88 8.00 25.36
N GLY A 121 -13.10 9.22 25.86
CA GLY A 121 -14.04 9.51 26.94
C GLY A 121 -15.40 8.84 26.77
N ALA A 122 -15.76 8.00 27.74
CA ALA A 122 -17.12 7.53 27.92
C ALA A 122 -18.03 8.75 28.02
N THR A 123 -18.82 9.00 26.97
CA THR A 123 -19.93 9.95 27.03
C THR A 123 -20.90 9.40 28.06
N ALA A 124 -20.83 9.94 29.28
CA ALA A 124 -21.74 9.61 30.37
C ALA A 124 -23.17 9.83 29.87
N GLY A 125 -23.92 8.74 29.70
CA GLY A 125 -25.32 8.79 29.35
C GLY A 125 -26.09 9.58 30.41
N THR A 126 -26.51 10.79 30.06
CA THR A 126 -27.44 11.61 30.84
C THR A 126 -28.72 10.79 31.09
N THR A 127 -28.84 10.18 32.26
CA THR A 127 -30.10 9.55 32.68
C THR A 127 -31.08 10.67 33.02
N ILE A 128 -31.94 11.03 32.06
CA ILE A 128 -33.09 11.90 32.31
C ILE A 128 -34.10 11.10 33.12
N ARG A 129 -34.16 11.33 34.44
CA ARG A 129 -35.26 10.83 35.28
C ARG A 129 -36.54 11.59 34.92
N MET A 130 -37.42 10.96 34.16
CA MET A 130 -38.79 11.43 33.97
C MET A 130 -39.55 11.38 35.30
N ARG A 131 -40.07 12.54 35.74
CA ARG A 131 -40.98 12.64 36.88
C ARG A 131 -42.38 12.23 36.39
N LYS A 132 -42.95 11.20 37.00
CA LYS A 132 -44.30 10.70 36.69
C LYS A 132 -45.34 11.64 37.30
N HIS A 133 -46.25 12.16 36.46
CA HIS A 133 -47.52 12.74 36.88
C HIS A 133 -48.61 11.66 36.85
#